data_AF-A0A2S6T5W2-F1
#
_entry.id   AF-A0A2S6T5W2-F1
#
_cell.length_a   1.000
_cell.length_b   1.000
_cell.length_c   1.000
_cell.angle_alpha   90.00
_cell.angle_beta   90.00
_cell.angle_gamma   90.00
#
_symmetry.space_group_name_H-M   'P 1'
#
loop_
_entity.id
_entity.type
_entity.pdbx_description
1 polymer ?
#
loop_
_entity_poly.entity_id
_entity_poly.type
_entity_poly.pdbx_seq_one_letter_code
_entity_poly.pdbx_strand_id
1 'polypeptide(L)'
;DADTCIPVGDVEVGVVVRTGVKKPNVDSPADVREAILKADCVLYNEATSGIYIQKMIKELGIANQVNNKTERYPSAAALMERVGAGQGNEIGFGQIPAIRRFSGHGVVVVGPLPQELSNTTTYVAAITSQQASDDVKGFLEFLEMPTAQRILNAAGIV
;
A
#
# COMPACT_ATOMS: atom_id res chain seq x y z
N ASP A 1 -27.34 4.32 -9.05
CA ASP A 1 -27.04 4.09 -10.48
C ASP A 1 -25.56 4.19 -10.72
N ALA A 2 -25.06 3.54 -11.77
CA ALA A 2 -23.67 3.72 -12.20
C ALA A 2 -23.35 5.19 -12.57
N ASP A 3 -24.39 5.97 -12.88
CA ASP A 3 -24.30 7.41 -13.21
C ASP A 3 -23.99 8.31 -12.01
N THR A 4 -23.88 7.76 -10.80
CA THR A 4 -23.53 8.52 -9.58
C THR A 4 -22.18 8.12 -8.99
N CYS A 5 -21.39 7.32 -9.70
CA CYS A 5 -20.10 6.80 -9.27
C CYS A 5 -18.99 7.35 -10.17
N ILE A 6 -17.93 7.87 -9.57
CA ILE A 6 -16.71 8.29 -10.29
C ILE A 6 -15.49 7.53 -9.76
N PRO A 7 -14.57 7.11 -10.63
CA PRO A 7 -13.29 6.58 -10.18
C PRO A 7 -12.48 7.70 -9.51
N VAL A 8 -12.01 7.43 -8.29
CA VAL A 8 -11.07 8.32 -7.59
C VAL A 8 -9.64 8.00 -8.02
N GLY A 9 -9.36 6.71 -8.20
CA GLY A 9 -8.07 6.18 -8.65
C GLY A 9 -7.77 4.84 -7.99
N ASP A 10 -6.66 4.27 -8.38
CA ASP A 10 -6.17 2.98 -7.96
C ASP A 10 -5.20 3.09 -6.78
N VAL A 11 -5.36 2.18 -5.83
CA VAL A 11 -4.50 2.07 -4.66
C VAL A 11 -3.72 0.77 -4.72
N GLU A 12 -2.42 0.91 -4.90
CA GLU A 12 -1.50 -0.21 -4.97
C GLU A 12 -0.90 -0.55 -3.59
N VAL A 13 -0.59 -1.83 -3.40
CA VAL A 13 0.29 -2.28 -2.32
C VAL A 13 1.74 -2.08 -2.75
N GLY A 14 2.54 -1.49 -1.87
CA GLY A 14 3.95 -1.26 -2.08
C GLY A 14 4.81 -1.83 -0.97
N VAL A 15 6.11 -1.86 -1.28
CA VAL A 15 7.17 -2.25 -0.36
C VAL A 15 7.67 -1.01 0.38
N VAL A 16 7.80 -1.11 1.69
CA VAL A 16 8.27 -0.05 2.58
C VAL A 16 9.47 -0.53 3.37
N VAL A 17 10.44 0.37 3.55
CA VAL A 17 11.60 0.16 4.41
C VAL A 17 11.83 1.40 5.27
N ARG A 18 12.68 1.26 6.29
CA ARG A 18 13.15 2.39 7.08
C ARG A 18 13.94 3.39 6.22
N THR A 19 13.81 4.68 6.50
CA THR A 19 14.62 5.70 5.85
C THR A 19 16.12 5.47 6.12
N GLY A 20 16.94 5.61 5.07
CA GLY A 20 18.40 5.46 5.16
C GLY A 20 18.92 4.04 4.99
N VAL A 21 18.06 3.01 4.90
CA VAL A 21 18.52 1.67 4.52
C VAL A 21 18.59 1.50 2.99
N LYS A 22 19.39 0.54 2.54
CA LYS A 22 19.46 0.18 1.11
C LYS A 22 18.11 -0.38 0.67
N LYS A 23 17.53 0.21 -0.37
CA LYS A 23 16.28 -0.28 -0.96
C LYS A 23 16.53 -1.64 -1.65
N PRO A 24 15.73 -2.69 -1.35
CA PRO A 24 15.80 -3.95 -2.09
C PRO A 24 15.31 -3.78 -3.53
N ASN A 25 15.74 -4.67 -4.43
CA ASN A 25 15.12 -4.80 -5.74
C ASN A 25 13.74 -5.47 -5.58
N VAL A 26 12.73 -4.94 -6.25
CA VAL A 26 11.33 -5.44 -6.20
C VAL A 26 10.69 -5.43 -7.59
N ASP A 27 11.48 -5.39 -8.66
CA ASP A 27 11.00 -5.21 -10.04
C ASP A 27 10.31 -6.46 -10.61
N SER A 28 10.52 -7.64 -10.02
CA SER A 28 9.92 -8.89 -10.45
C SER A 28 9.49 -9.77 -9.27
N PRO A 29 8.64 -10.78 -9.49
CA PRO A 29 8.29 -11.73 -8.43
C PRO A 29 9.50 -12.44 -7.82
N ALA A 30 10.54 -12.71 -8.62
CA ALA A 30 11.77 -13.32 -8.16
C ALA A 30 12.57 -12.36 -7.25
N ASP A 31 12.63 -11.08 -7.61
CA ASP A 31 13.28 -10.05 -6.80
C ASP A 31 12.56 -9.82 -5.48
N VAL A 32 11.22 -9.73 -5.50
CA VAL A 32 10.41 -9.64 -4.27
C VAL A 32 10.64 -10.85 -3.37
N ARG A 33 10.64 -12.06 -3.94
CA ARG A 33 10.93 -13.30 -3.20
C ARG A 33 12.32 -13.25 -2.56
N GLU A 34 13.34 -12.85 -3.30
CA GLU A 34 14.71 -12.75 -2.81
C GLU A 34 14.85 -11.68 -1.71
N ALA A 35 14.22 -10.52 -1.89
CA ALA A 35 14.18 -9.45 -0.90
C ALA A 35 13.56 -9.91 0.42
N ILE A 36 12.42 -10.61 0.36
CA ILE A 36 11.76 -11.19 1.53
C ILE A 36 12.66 -12.23 2.22
N LEU A 37 13.33 -13.10 1.45
CA LEU A 37 14.24 -14.11 2.01
C LEU A 37 15.46 -13.49 2.69
N LYS A 38 16.00 -12.37 2.17
CA LYS A 38 17.15 -11.65 2.74
C LYS A 38 16.80 -10.71 3.90
N ALA A 39 15.54 -10.36 4.09
CA ALA A 39 15.11 -9.47 5.16
C ALA A 39 15.29 -10.11 6.54
N ASP A 40 15.63 -9.31 7.55
CA ASP A 40 15.71 -9.77 8.95
C ASP A 40 14.33 -9.96 9.56
N CYS A 41 13.36 -9.14 9.11
CA CYS A 41 11.96 -9.21 9.52
C CYS A 41 11.05 -8.80 8.36
N VAL A 42 9.91 -9.48 8.25
CA VAL A 42 8.87 -9.26 7.24
C VAL A 42 7.63 -8.73 7.96
N LEU A 43 7.18 -7.52 7.62
CA LEU A 43 6.13 -6.84 8.35
C LEU A 43 4.94 -6.51 7.46
N TYR A 44 3.73 -6.80 7.93
CA TYR A 44 2.50 -6.38 7.27
C TYR A 44 1.34 -6.32 8.28
N ASN A 45 0.20 -5.74 7.89
CA ASN A 45 -0.91 -5.56 8.83
C ASN A 45 -1.82 -6.81 8.96
N GLU A 46 -2.82 -6.73 9.82
CA GLU A 46 -3.84 -7.78 9.99
C GLU A 46 -5.07 -7.60 9.10
N ALA A 47 -5.19 -6.43 8.45
CA ALA A 47 -6.30 -6.07 7.56
C ALA A 47 -6.17 -6.74 6.17
N THR A 48 -7.11 -6.41 5.27
CA THR A 48 -7.21 -6.99 3.92
C THR A 48 -5.90 -6.94 3.13
N SER A 49 -5.15 -5.83 3.21
CA SER A 49 -3.85 -5.73 2.53
C SER A 49 -2.82 -6.69 3.08
N GLY A 50 -2.74 -6.89 4.40
CA GLY A 50 -1.84 -7.89 4.99
C GLY A 50 -2.29 -9.33 4.79
N ILE A 51 -3.60 -9.60 4.70
CA ILE A 51 -4.11 -10.92 4.30
C ILE A 51 -3.67 -11.26 2.87
N TYR A 52 -3.70 -10.29 1.96
CA TYR A 52 -3.15 -10.45 0.62
C TYR A 52 -1.65 -10.78 0.66
N ILE A 53 -0.85 -10.03 1.42
CA ILE A 53 0.59 -10.28 1.55
C ILE A 53 0.88 -11.68 2.09
N GLN A 54 0.12 -12.14 3.08
CA GLN A 54 0.25 -13.50 3.59
C GLN A 54 -0.04 -14.55 2.50
N LYS A 55 -1.05 -14.33 1.64
CA LYS A 55 -1.35 -15.21 0.51
C LYS A 55 -0.23 -15.17 -0.54
N MET A 56 0.25 -13.99 -0.91
CA MET A 56 1.36 -13.80 -1.84
C MET A 56 2.63 -14.55 -1.37
N ILE A 57 2.98 -14.44 -0.09
CA ILE A 57 4.13 -15.17 0.50
C ILE A 57 3.97 -16.69 0.38
N LYS A 58 2.74 -17.21 0.50
CA LYS A 58 2.45 -18.64 0.28
C LYS A 58 2.60 -19.02 -1.18
N GLU A 59 2.10 -18.21 -2.11
CA GLU A 59 2.19 -18.46 -3.56
C GLU A 59 3.64 -18.37 -4.06
N LEU A 60 4.47 -17.53 -3.45
CA LEU A 60 5.92 -17.48 -3.69
C LEU A 60 6.68 -18.71 -3.13
N GLY A 61 5.99 -19.60 -2.40
CA GLY A 61 6.57 -20.85 -1.88
C GLY A 61 7.55 -20.66 -0.71
N ILE A 62 7.56 -19.50 -0.07
CA ILE A 62 8.57 -19.14 0.97
C ILE A 62 7.98 -19.03 2.37
N ALA A 63 6.68 -19.33 2.57
CA ALA A 63 6.00 -19.15 3.85
C ALA A 63 6.72 -19.82 5.03
N ASN A 64 7.15 -21.08 4.88
CA ASN A 64 7.88 -21.79 5.94
C ASN A 64 9.23 -21.15 6.27
N GLN A 65 9.90 -20.53 5.28
CA GLN A 65 11.22 -19.94 5.44
C GLN A 65 11.17 -18.58 6.16
N VAL A 66 10.02 -17.90 6.16
CA VAL A 66 9.88 -16.57 6.74
C VAL A 66 8.97 -16.51 7.97
N ASN A 67 8.29 -17.60 8.31
CA ASN A 67 7.32 -17.65 9.40
C ASN A 67 7.91 -17.19 10.74
N ASN A 68 9.16 -17.55 11.04
CA ASN A 68 9.85 -17.19 12.28
C ASN A 68 10.30 -15.72 12.36
N LYS A 69 10.27 -15.00 11.23
CA LYS A 69 10.67 -13.59 11.11
C LYS A 69 9.55 -12.72 10.56
N THR A 70 8.31 -13.17 10.65
CA THR A 70 7.15 -12.42 10.20
C THR A 70 6.43 -11.80 11.40
N GLU A 71 6.22 -10.49 11.36
CA GLU A 71 5.46 -9.75 12.36
C GLU A 71 4.21 -9.15 11.73
N ARG A 72 3.08 -9.20 12.45
CA ARG A 72 1.81 -8.62 12.01
C ARG A 72 1.33 -7.53 12.96
N TYR A 73 0.73 -6.49 12.39
CA TYR A 73 0.32 -5.29 13.13
C TYR A 73 -1.16 -4.96 12.91
N PRO A 74 -1.88 -4.45 13.93
CA PRO A 74 -3.33 -4.24 13.85
C PRO A 74 -3.73 -3.10 12.90
N SER A 75 -2.82 -2.17 12.59
CA SER A 75 -3.10 -1.01 11.74
C SER A 75 -1.91 -0.60 10.88
N ALA A 76 -2.18 0.18 9.82
CA ALA A 76 -1.12 0.77 9.01
C ALA A 76 -0.22 1.73 9.82
N ALA A 77 -0.78 2.47 10.78
CA ALA A 77 -0.02 3.37 11.63
C ALA A 77 1.02 2.60 12.48
N ALA A 78 0.57 1.55 13.17
CA ALA A 78 1.43 0.70 14.01
C ALA A 78 2.50 -0.03 13.17
N LEU A 79 2.13 -0.49 11.97
CA LEU A 79 3.08 -1.08 11.03
C LEU A 79 4.19 -0.09 10.63
N MET A 80 3.84 1.14 10.23
CA MET A 80 4.84 2.13 9.81
C MET A 80 5.73 2.60 10.97
N GLU A 81 5.15 2.74 12.16
CA GLU A 81 5.92 3.03 13.39
C GLU A 81 6.97 1.95 13.66
N ARG A 82 6.59 0.67 13.59
CA ARG A 82 7.52 -0.46 13.78
C ARG A 82 8.61 -0.50 12.72
N VAL A 83 8.26 -0.32 11.43
CA VAL A 83 9.24 -0.34 10.33
C VAL A 83 10.23 0.80 10.53
N GLY A 84 9.75 1.99 10.89
CA GLY A 84 10.59 3.17 11.17
C GLY A 84 11.53 3.01 12.35
N ALA A 85 11.07 2.34 13.41
CA ALA A 85 11.86 2.02 14.61
C ALA A 85 12.84 0.83 14.42
N GLY A 86 12.82 0.18 13.26
CA GLY A 86 13.72 -0.93 12.93
C GLY A 86 15.20 -0.52 12.98
N GLN A 87 16.08 -1.52 13.10
CA GLN A 87 17.53 -1.29 13.16
C GLN A 87 18.30 -2.13 12.14
N GLY A 88 17.66 -3.14 11.56
CA GLY A 88 18.27 -4.06 10.61
C GLY A 88 17.80 -3.84 9.17
N ASN A 89 17.67 -4.95 8.47
CA ASN A 89 17.14 -5.07 7.12
C ASN A 89 15.67 -5.52 7.17
N GLU A 90 14.81 -4.72 7.79
CA GLU A 90 13.36 -4.97 7.81
C GLU A 90 12.69 -4.61 6.48
N ILE A 91 11.77 -5.46 6.02
CA ILE A 91 10.93 -5.20 4.85
C ILE A 91 9.46 -5.20 5.27
N GLY A 92 8.75 -4.12 4.96
CA GLY A 92 7.33 -3.99 5.21
C GLY A 92 6.50 -3.96 3.94
N PHE A 93 5.21 -4.26 4.06
CA PHE A 93 4.24 -4.18 2.96
C PHE A 93 2.97 -3.47 3.41
N GLY A 94 2.50 -2.52 2.59
CA GLY A 94 1.27 -1.77 2.87
C GLY A 94 0.80 -0.98 1.65
N GLN A 95 -0.41 -0.44 1.72
CA GLN A 95 -0.91 0.44 0.66
C GLN A 95 -0.05 1.71 0.58
N ILE A 96 0.34 2.14 -0.62
CA ILE A 96 1.24 3.28 -0.84
C ILE A 96 0.71 4.57 -0.18
N PRO A 97 -0.58 4.92 -0.26
CA PRO A 97 -1.11 6.09 0.45
C PRO A 97 -0.94 6.04 1.95
N ALA A 98 -1.11 4.86 2.55
CA ALA A 98 -0.90 4.68 3.98
C ALA A 98 0.58 4.86 4.34
N ILE A 99 1.50 4.31 3.55
CA ILE A 99 2.94 4.51 3.76
C ILE A 99 3.30 6.00 3.68
N ARG A 100 2.84 6.70 2.63
CA ARG A 100 3.12 8.14 2.44
C ARG A 100 2.55 8.98 3.58
N ARG A 101 1.33 8.67 4.04
CA ARG A 101 0.66 9.33 5.16
C ARG A 101 1.46 9.27 6.47
N PHE A 102 2.23 8.20 6.68
CA PHE A 102 3.06 7.98 7.87
C PHE A 102 4.57 8.07 7.59
N SER A 103 4.98 8.72 6.50
CA SER A 103 6.40 8.95 6.18
C SER A 103 7.19 9.62 7.31
N GLY A 104 6.51 10.45 8.12
CA GLY A 104 7.07 11.05 9.34
C GLY A 104 7.55 10.05 10.40
N HIS A 105 7.17 8.77 10.32
CA HIS A 105 7.71 7.70 11.17
C HIS A 105 9.09 7.21 10.71
N GLY A 106 9.72 7.85 9.72
CA GLY A 106 11.05 7.44 9.25
C GLY A 106 10.98 6.23 8.30
N VAL A 107 9.96 6.18 7.46
CA VAL A 107 9.77 5.13 6.45
C VAL A 107 9.74 5.71 5.05
N VAL A 108 10.15 4.92 4.07
CA VAL A 108 10.16 5.30 2.66
C VAL A 108 9.61 4.17 1.79
N VAL A 109 8.82 4.55 0.78
CA VAL A 109 8.36 3.63 -0.26
C VAL A 109 9.55 3.22 -1.14
N VAL A 110 9.73 1.92 -1.32
CA VAL A 110 10.66 1.35 -2.29
C VAL A 110 10.05 1.43 -3.69
N GLY A 111 8.84 0.88 -3.84
CA GLY A 111 8.05 0.85 -5.06
C GLY A 111 6.76 0.05 -4.87
N PRO A 112 5.84 0.04 -5.86
CA PRO A 112 4.72 -0.89 -5.88
C PRO A 112 5.22 -2.34 -6.01
N LEU A 113 4.36 -3.30 -5.69
CA LEU A 113 4.61 -4.70 -6.10
C LEU A 113 4.57 -4.80 -7.64
N PRO A 114 5.36 -5.71 -8.24
CA PRO A 114 5.34 -5.93 -9.68
C PRO A 114 3.95 -6.43 -10.11
N GLN A 115 3.57 -6.20 -11.36
CA GLN A 115 2.21 -6.41 -11.86
C GLN A 115 1.67 -7.82 -11.58
N GLU A 116 2.53 -8.84 -11.66
CA GLU A 116 2.20 -10.25 -11.42
C GLU A 116 1.89 -10.56 -9.95
N LEU A 117 2.35 -9.70 -9.03
CA LEU A 117 2.07 -9.75 -7.59
C LEU A 117 1.23 -8.55 -7.12
N SER A 118 0.63 -7.80 -8.05
CA SER A 118 -0.08 -6.59 -7.68
C SER A 118 -1.39 -6.91 -6.97
N ASN A 119 -1.76 -6.02 -6.05
CA ASN A 119 -3.06 -5.98 -5.41
C ASN A 119 -3.59 -4.56 -5.51
N THR A 120 -4.17 -4.25 -6.66
CA THR A 120 -4.76 -2.93 -6.92
C THR A 120 -6.19 -2.90 -6.41
N THR A 121 -6.51 -1.89 -5.62
CA THR A 121 -7.88 -1.59 -5.19
C THR A 121 -8.33 -0.28 -5.81
N THR A 122 -9.32 -0.32 -6.69
CA THR A 122 -9.92 0.90 -7.26
C THR A 122 -10.81 1.56 -6.22
N TYR A 123 -10.54 2.82 -5.91
CA TYR A 123 -11.39 3.65 -5.07
C TYR A 123 -12.42 4.36 -5.94
N VAL A 124 -13.68 4.32 -5.51
CA VAL A 124 -14.81 4.93 -6.21
C VAL A 124 -15.53 5.85 -5.22
N ALA A 125 -15.81 7.07 -5.64
CA ALA A 125 -16.69 7.99 -4.91
C ALA A 125 -18.09 7.88 -5.49
N ALA A 126 -19.10 7.79 -4.62
CA ALA A 126 -20.48 7.64 -5.04
C ALA A 126 -21.42 8.54 -4.25
N ILE A 127 -22.41 9.10 -4.93
CA ILE A 127 -23.53 9.78 -4.28
C ILE A 127 -24.51 8.72 -3.77
N THR A 128 -24.78 8.73 -2.45
CA THR A 128 -25.65 7.74 -1.80
C THR A 128 -27.09 8.21 -1.61
N SER A 129 -27.38 9.49 -1.87
CA SER A 129 -28.72 10.09 -1.75
C SER A 129 -29.16 10.72 -3.06
N GLN A 130 -30.41 10.44 -3.47
CA GLN A 130 -31.01 11.05 -4.65
C GLN A 130 -31.28 12.56 -4.50
N GLN A 131 -31.22 13.08 -3.27
CA GLN A 131 -31.42 14.50 -2.94
C GLN A 131 -30.10 15.25 -2.75
N ALA A 132 -29.01 14.77 -3.35
CA ALA A 132 -27.72 15.43 -3.23
C ALA A 132 -27.74 16.85 -3.80
N SER A 133 -27.18 17.79 -3.05
CA SER A 133 -27.04 19.17 -3.49
C SER A 133 -26.06 19.28 -4.65
N ASP A 134 -26.10 20.41 -5.35
CA ASP A 134 -25.16 20.68 -6.45
C ASP A 134 -23.71 20.78 -5.94
N ASP A 135 -23.49 21.15 -4.68
CA ASP A 135 -22.16 21.10 -4.05
C ASP A 135 -21.58 19.69 -3.98
N VAL A 136 -22.41 18.67 -3.70
CA VAL A 136 -21.97 17.27 -3.66
C VAL A 136 -21.59 16.79 -5.06
N LYS A 137 -22.39 17.14 -6.08
CA LYS A 137 -22.08 16.83 -7.48
C LYS A 137 -20.80 17.53 -7.93
N GLY A 138 -20.66 18.82 -7.61
CA GLY A 138 -19.48 19.60 -7.90
C GLY A 138 -18.22 19.08 -7.21
N PHE A 139 -18.33 18.52 -6.00
CA PHE A 139 -17.21 17.85 -5.35
C PHE A 139 -16.78 16.57 -6.09
N LEU A 140 -17.73 15.77 -6.57
CA LEU A 140 -17.40 14.61 -7.40
C LEU A 140 -16.71 15.04 -8.69
N GLU A 141 -17.28 15.98 -9.44
CA GLU A 141 -16.65 16.53 -10.65
C GLU A 141 -15.24 17.08 -10.38
N PHE A 142 -15.05 17.75 -9.22
CA PHE A 142 -13.74 18.23 -8.80
C PHE A 142 -12.72 17.09 -8.64
N LEU A 143 -13.10 15.92 -8.14
CA LEU A 143 -12.19 14.78 -7.97
C LEU A 143 -11.61 14.29 -9.30
N GLU A 144 -12.31 14.46 -10.42
CA GLU A 144 -11.82 14.10 -11.76
C GLU A 144 -10.93 15.21 -12.38
N MET A 145 -10.94 16.42 -11.83
CA MET A 145 -10.16 17.53 -12.37
C MET A 145 -8.65 17.32 -12.19
N PRO A 146 -7.81 17.85 -13.11
CA PRO A 146 -6.35 17.71 -13.02
C PRO A 146 -5.75 18.18 -11.68
N THR A 147 -6.37 19.17 -11.03
CA THR A 147 -5.93 19.64 -9.71
C THR A 147 -6.12 18.61 -8.61
N ALA A 148 -7.29 17.96 -8.53
CA ALA A 148 -7.53 16.90 -7.56
C ALA A 148 -6.69 15.66 -7.89
N GLN A 149 -6.61 15.28 -9.16
CA GLN A 149 -5.79 14.16 -9.62
C GLN A 149 -4.30 14.34 -9.25
N ARG A 150 -3.75 15.56 -9.33
CA ARG A 150 -2.39 15.83 -8.82
C ARG A 150 -2.24 15.59 -7.32
N ILE A 151 -3.24 15.96 -6.52
CA ILE A 151 -3.24 15.75 -5.07
C ILE A 151 -3.32 14.26 -4.74
N LEU A 152 -4.22 13.55 -5.41
CA LEU A 152 -4.39 12.09 -5.29
C LEU A 152 -3.11 11.35 -5.67
N ASN A 153 -2.50 11.70 -6.81
CA ASN A 153 -1.22 11.15 -7.26
C ASN A 153 -0.08 11.40 -6.27
N ALA A 154 -0.02 12.61 -5.69
CA ALA A 154 0.95 12.94 -4.64
C ALA A 154 0.71 12.12 -3.35
N ALA A 155 -0.54 11.78 -3.05
CA ALA A 155 -0.90 10.86 -1.98
C ALA A 155 -0.68 9.38 -2.34
N GLY A 156 -0.47 9.04 -3.62
CA GLY A 156 -0.23 7.66 -4.09
C GLY A 156 -1.50 6.92 -4.50
N ILE A 157 -2.57 7.65 -4.85
CA ILE A 157 -3.78 7.16 -5.51
C ILE A 157 -3.63 7.55 -6.98
N VAL A 158 -3.58 6.57 -7.88
CA VAL A 158 -3.12 6.76 -9.28
C VAL A 158 -4.17 6.47 -10.34
#